data_AF-A0A2T4LM90-F1
#
_entry.id   AF-A0A2T4LM90-F1
#
_cell.length_a   1.000
_cell.length_b   1.000
_cell.length_c   1.000
_cell.angle_alpha   90.00
_cell.angle_beta   90.00
_cell.angle_gamma   90.00
#
_symmetry.space_group_name_H-M   'P 1'
#
loop_
_entity.id
_entity.type
_entity.pdbx_description
1 polymer ?
#
loop_
_entity_poly.entity_id
_entity_poly.type
_entity_poly.pdbx_seq_one_letter_code
_entity_poly.pdbx_strand_id
1 'polypeptide(L)'
;FRLTGNVIGKAAETEWRENDGLVSVVSAQHPFNQDFVTATDDVQKGVWQVTPVKHDWDHEDFIGSDVTQSVVTTEALQQFWHGIAADLVRNEDIAAQA
;
A
#
# COMPACT_ATOMS: atom_id res chain seq x y z
N PHE A 1 -9.66 -2.58 -12.32
CA PHE A 1 -10.98 -2.15 -11.75
C PHE A 1 -11.62 -0.85 -12.32
N ARG A 2 -12.29 -0.86 -13.48
CA ARG A 2 -12.81 0.40 -14.09
C ARG A 2 -14.11 0.95 -13.50
N LEU A 3 -15.09 0.10 -13.17
CA LEU A 3 -16.42 0.57 -12.76
C LEU A 3 -16.40 1.22 -11.39
N THR A 4 -15.89 0.50 -10.39
CA THR A 4 -15.80 0.94 -8.99
C THR A 4 -14.85 2.13 -8.84
N GLY A 5 -13.69 2.11 -9.50
CA GLY A 5 -12.77 3.24 -9.47
C GLY A 5 -13.36 4.54 -10.03
N ASN A 6 -14.21 4.46 -11.05
CA ASN A 6 -14.95 5.61 -11.58
C ASN A 6 -16.04 6.12 -10.64
N VAL A 7 -16.64 5.25 -9.82
CA VAL A 7 -17.63 5.65 -8.80
C VAL A 7 -16.91 6.41 -7.69
N ILE A 8 -15.83 5.85 -7.15
CA ILE A 8 -15.01 6.46 -6.10
C ILE A 8 -14.42 7.80 -6.58
N GLY A 9 -13.89 7.83 -7.80
CA GLY A 9 -13.32 9.03 -8.43
C GLY A 9 -14.30 10.19 -8.64
N LYS A 10 -15.61 9.97 -8.44
CA LYS A 10 -16.66 10.99 -8.52
C LYS A 10 -17.24 11.37 -7.15
N ALA A 11 -16.62 10.92 -6.05
CA ALA A 11 -17.01 11.34 -4.70
C ALA A 11 -17.07 12.87 -4.58
N ALA A 12 -18.00 13.37 -3.77
CA ALA A 12 -18.12 14.81 -3.53
C ALA A 12 -16.85 15.34 -2.85
N GLU A 13 -16.33 14.56 -1.91
CA GLU A 13 -15.10 14.74 -1.17
C GLU A 13 -13.89 14.45 -2.08
N THR A 14 -13.14 15.49 -2.42
CA THR A 14 -12.04 15.40 -3.39
C THR A 14 -10.91 14.48 -2.96
N GLU A 15 -10.64 14.45 -1.66
CA GLU A 15 -9.59 13.65 -1.02
C GLU A 15 -9.85 12.14 -1.12
N TRP A 16 -11.10 11.72 -1.32
CA TRP A 16 -11.49 10.31 -1.46
C TRP A 16 -11.37 9.78 -2.89
N ARG A 17 -11.09 10.65 -3.87
CA ARG A 17 -11.18 10.30 -5.29
C ARG A 17 -10.02 9.45 -5.79
N GLU A 18 -8.81 9.67 -5.28
CA GLU A 18 -7.67 8.82 -5.63
C GLU A 18 -7.86 7.43 -5.04
N ASN A 19 -7.78 6.38 -5.86
CA ASN A 19 -8.12 5.03 -5.45
C ASN A 19 -7.41 3.98 -6.31
N ASP A 20 -7.26 2.78 -5.77
CA ASP A 20 -6.70 1.60 -6.47
C ASP A 20 -7.77 0.82 -7.25
N GLY A 21 -8.92 1.45 -7.50
CA GLY A 21 -10.07 0.85 -8.15
C GLY A 21 -11.10 0.24 -7.19
N LEU A 22 -10.75 -0.01 -5.93
CA LEU A 22 -11.69 -0.53 -4.92
C LEU A 22 -11.66 0.25 -3.61
N VAL A 23 -10.49 0.74 -3.21
CA VAL A 23 -10.23 1.44 -1.95
C VAL A 23 -9.58 2.80 -2.24
N SER A 24 -10.08 3.85 -1.61
CA SER A 24 -9.46 5.18 -1.70
C SER A 24 -8.08 5.20 -1.04
N VAL A 25 -7.13 5.95 -1.61
CA VAL A 25 -5.77 6.07 -1.07
C VAL A 25 -5.78 6.54 0.38
N VAL A 26 -6.58 7.57 0.70
CA VAL A 26 -6.81 8.06 2.07
C VAL A 26 -7.25 6.96 3.04
N SER A 27 -8.02 5.96 2.58
CA SER A 27 -8.45 4.85 3.42
C SER A 27 -7.37 3.78 3.62
N ALA A 28 -6.41 3.65 2.69
CA ALA A 28 -5.39 2.62 2.72
C ALA A 28 -4.13 3.04 3.49
N GLN A 29 -3.94 4.34 3.76
CA GLN A 29 -2.74 4.86 4.44
C GLN A 29 -2.66 4.41 5.90
N HIS A 30 -3.70 4.67 6.69
CA HIS A 30 -3.79 4.27 8.09
C HIS A 30 -5.25 4.46 8.59
N PRO A 31 -5.64 3.85 9.72
CA PRO A 31 -6.91 4.15 10.36
C PRO A 31 -6.98 5.61 10.81
N PHE A 32 -8.15 6.24 10.67
CA PHE A 32 -8.38 7.59 11.19
C PHE A 32 -8.23 7.61 12.72
N ASN A 33 -7.67 8.71 13.23
CA ASN A 33 -7.42 8.94 14.66
C ASN A 33 -6.43 7.95 15.31
N GLN A 34 -5.53 7.36 14.54
CA GLN A 34 -4.38 6.61 15.04
C GLN A 34 -3.07 7.30 14.64
N ASP A 35 -2.05 7.17 15.48
CA ASP A 35 -0.74 7.75 15.23
C ASP A 35 -0.09 7.11 13.99
N PHE A 36 0.50 7.94 13.14
CA PHE A 36 1.22 7.50 11.95
C PHE A 36 2.44 8.39 11.67
N VAL A 37 3.40 7.82 10.97
CA VAL A 37 4.60 8.48 10.45
C VAL A 37 4.86 8.02 9.02
N THR A 38 5.59 8.82 8.24
CA THR A 38 6.14 8.33 6.97
C THR A 38 7.14 7.21 7.26
N ALA A 39 7.03 6.09 6.55
CA ALA A 39 7.96 4.98 6.69
C ALA A 39 9.38 5.38 6.29
N THR A 40 10.36 4.91 7.07
CA THR A 40 11.80 5.06 6.83
C THR A 40 12.50 3.72 7.09
N ASP A 41 13.82 3.65 6.93
CA ASP A 41 14.58 2.45 7.30
C ASP A 41 14.64 2.23 8.83
N ASP A 42 14.37 3.26 9.62
CA ASP A 42 14.25 3.17 11.07
C ASP A 42 12.86 2.65 11.47
N VAL A 43 12.83 1.45 12.05
CA VAL A 43 11.58 0.80 12.50
C VAL A 43 11.09 1.39 13.81
N GLN A 44 9.82 1.81 13.83
CA GLN A 44 9.16 2.36 15.01
C GLN A 44 8.00 1.46 15.48
N LYS A 45 8.04 1.04 16.75
CA LYS A 45 6.97 0.22 17.36
C LYS A 45 5.79 1.11 17.76
N GLY A 46 4.56 0.61 17.57
CA GLY A 46 3.34 1.24 18.08
C GLY A 46 2.76 2.39 17.25
N VAL A 47 3.29 2.60 16.03
CA VAL A 47 2.85 3.66 15.11
C VAL A 47 2.68 3.10 13.70
N TRP A 48 1.70 3.57 12.94
CA TRP A 48 1.56 3.20 11.52
C TRP A 48 2.67 3.83 10.70
N GLN A 49 3.54 3.01 10.10
CA GLN A 49 4.61 3.48 9.21
C GLN A 49 4.08 3.44 7.76
N VAL A 50 3.61 4.59 7.28
CA VAL A 50 2.94 4.73 5.98
C VAL A 50 3.97 4.78 4.87
N THR A 51 3.98 3.79 3.99
CA THR A 51 4.86 3.74 2.83
C THR A 51 4.40 4.70 1.73
N PRO A 52 5.29 5.13 0.83
CA PRO A 52 4.90 5.96 -0.31
C PRO A 52 3.82 5.28 -1.17
N VAL A 53 2.86 6.07 -1.66
CA VAL A 53 1.80 5.57 -2.55
C VAL A 53 2.42 4.99 -3.81
N LYS A 54 2.07 3.76 -4.14
CA LYS A 54 2.53 3.10 -5.36
C LYS A 54 1.57 3.40 -6.50
N HIS A 55 1.87 4.46 -7.25
CA HIS A 55 1.08 4.84 -8.41
C HIS A 55 1.14 3.79 -9.53
N ASP A 56 0.11 3.81 -10.38
CA ASP A 56 -0.10 2.91 -11.53
C ASP A 56 -0.32 1.42 -11.16
N TRP A 57 -0.59 1.13 -9.89
CA TRP A 57 -0.98 -0.20 -9.39
C TRP A 57 -2.42 -0.16 -8.90
N ASP A 58 -3.25 -1.08 -9.38
CA ASP A 58 -4.61 -1.27 -8.91
C ASP A 58 -4.67 -2.32 -7.78
N HIS A 59 -5.86 -2.53 -7.20
CA HIS A 59 -6.04 -3.36 -6.01
C HIS A 59 -5.56 -4.81 -6.20
N GLU A 60 -5.65 -5.36 -7.42
CA GLU A 60 -5.28 -6.74 -7.72
C GLU A 60 -3.82 -6.90 -8.15
N ASP A 61 -3.18 -5.82 -8.64
CA ASP A 61 -1.77 -5.84 -9.01
C ASP A 61 -0.86 -6.26 -7.83
N PHE A 62 -1.20 -5.85 -6.60
CA PHE A 62 -0.46 -6.22 -5.39
C PHE A 62 -0.40 -7.73 -5.11
N ILE A 63 -1.36 -8.49 -5.62
CA ILE A 63 -1.41 -9.96 -5.45
C ILE A 63 -1.20 -10.72 -6.78
N GLY A 64 -1.00 -10.01 -7.89
CA GLY A 64 -0.78 -10.59 -9.21
C GLY A 64 -1.98 -11.35 -9.78
N SER A 65 -3.20 -11.08 -9.32
CA SER A 65 -4.40 -11.76 -9.83
C SER A 65 -4.92 -11.16 -11.14
N ASP A 66 -4.52 -9.93 -11.48
CA ASP A 66 -4.89 -9.31 -12.76
C ASP A 66 -4.03 -9.82 -13.92
N VAL A 67 -4.21 -11.09 -14.27
CA VAL A 67 -3.49 -11.75 -15.37
C VAL A 67 -3.88 -11.25 -16.76
N THR A 68 -4.87 -10.34 -16.86
CA THR A 68 -5.42 -9.90 -18.16
C THR A 68 -5.20 -8.43 -18.48
N GLN A 69 -4.99 -7.58 -17.48
CA GLN A 69 -4.77 -6.13 -17.66
C GLN A 69 -3.58 -5.58 -16.87
N SER A 70 -2.84 -6.41 -16.12
CA SER A 70 -1.75 -5.91 -15.31
C SER A 70 -0.63 -5.30 -16.16
N VAL A 71 -0.32 -4.05 -15.85
CA VAL A 71 0.87 -3.33 -16.33
C VAL A 71 2.11 -3.68 -15.50
N VAL A 72 1.95 -4.50 -14.46
CA VAL A 72 2.99 -4.91 -13.53
C VAL A 72 3.66 -6.18 -14.02
N THR A 73 4.99 -6.15 -14.11
CA THR A 73 5.76 -7.34 -14.48
C THR A 73 5.91 -8.29 -13.30
N THR A 74 6.09 -9.58 -13.58
CA THR A 74 6.41 -10.59 -12.56
C THR A 74 7.61 -10.18 -11.71
N GLU A 75 8.65 -9.61 -12.31
CA GLU A 75 9.84 -9.16 -11.61
C GLU A 75 9.53 -8.01 -10.64
N ALA A 76 8.70 -7.04 -11.04
CA ALA A 76 8.30 -5.92 -10.19
C ALA A 76 7.48 -6.40 -8.99
N LEU A 77 6.57 -7.37 -9.20
CA LEU A 77 5.79 -7.99 -8.13
C LEU A 77 6.68 -8.78 -7.17
N GLN A 78 7.64 -9.56 -7.68
CA GLN A 78 8.61 -10.27 -6.84
C GLN A 78 9.44 -9.30 -5.99
N GLN A 79 9.93 -8.22 -6.58
CA GLN A 79 10.70 -7.20 -5.85
C GLN A 79 9.88 -6.52 -4.75
N PHE A 80 8.61 -6.23 -5.00
CA PHE A 80 7.69 -5.68 -3.99
C PHE A 80 7.58 -6.61 -2.78
N TRP A 81 7.33 -7.91 -3.00
CA TRP A 81 7.22 -8.90 -1.92
C TRP A 81 8.55 -9.16 -1.22
N HIS A 82 9.68 -9.14 -1.95
CA HIS A 82 11.01 -9.22 -1.34
C HIS A 82 11.32 -8.03 -0.44
N GLY A 83 10.87 -6.83 -0.79
CA GLY A 83 10.98 -5.64 0.06
C GLY A 83 10.25 -5.83 1.39
N ILE A 84 8.98 -6.25 1.35
CA ILE A 84 8.21 -6.55 2.58
C ILE A 84 8.93 -7.60 3.43
N ALA A 85 9.43 -8.68 2.82
CA ALA A 85 10.17 -9.71 3.56
C ALA A 85 11.44 -9.16 4.22
N ALA A 86 12.20 -8.31 3.52
CA ALA A 86 13.38 -7.67 4.09
C ALA A 86 13.03 -6.73 5.26
N ASP A 87 11.90 -6.03 5.18
CA ASP A 87 11.41 -5.16 6.27
C ASP A 87 11.04 -5.98 7.51
N LEU A 88 10.43 -7.15 7.31
CA LEU A 88 10.11 -8.07 8.40
C LEU A 88 11.36 -8.60 9.09
N VAL A 89 12.42 -8.96 8.35
CA VAL A 89 13.70 -9.39 8.96
C VAL A 89 14.32 -8.26 9.79
N ARG A 90 14.27 -7.00 9.33
CA ARG A 90 14.74 -5.85 10.14
C ARG A 90 13.94 -5.70 11.43
N ASN A 91 12.63 -5.97 11.40
CA ASN A 91 11.79 -5.96 12.60
C ASN A 91 12.18 -7.06 13.60
N GLU A 92 12.59 -8.24 13.11
CA GLU A 92 13.05 -9.36 13.96
C GLU A 92 14.30 -8.97 14.77
N ASP A 93 15.26 -8.30 14.14
CA ASP A 93 16.49 -7.84 14.82
C ASP A 93 16.18 -6.89 15.98
N ILE A 94 15.18 -6.02 15.82
CA ILE A 94 14.77 -5.04 16.82
C ILE A 94 13.90 -5.67 17.91
N ALA A 95 13.16 -6.72 17.58
CA ALA A 95 12.44 -7.51 18.57
C ALA A 95 13.40 -8.30 19.48
N ALA A 96 14.47 -8.88 18.91
CA ALA A 96 15.47 -9.65 19.65
C ALA A 96 16.33 -8.81 20.62
N GLN A 97 16.34 -7.48 20.45
CA GLN A 97 17.09 -6.55 21.31
C GLN A 97 16.27 -6.00 22.49
N ALA A 98 14.97 -6.30 22.58
CA ALA A 98 14.05 -5.81 23.62
C ALA A 98 13.80 -6.87 24.70
#